data_AF-A0AAV8XRN2-F1
#
_entry.id   AF-A0AAV8XRN2-F1
#
_cell.length_a   1.000
_cell.length_b   1.000
_cell.length_c   1.000
_cell.angle_alpha   90.00
_cell.angle_beta   90.00
_cell.angle_gamma   90.00
#
_symmetry.space_group_name_H-M   'P 1'
#
loop_
_entity.id
_entity.type
_entity.pdbx_description
1 polymer ?
#
loop_
_entity_poly.entity_id
_entity_poly.type
_entity_poly.pdbx_seq_one_letter_code
_entity_poly.pdbx_strand_id
1 'polypeptide(L)' 'MAHTGMVYKYKKKTTRQTWSAENMQEAANADIFKTCGTPAAAVRYNVPQTTLEHYVKKTNTNPHSNENWVQ' A
#
# COMPACT_ATOMS: atom_id res chain seq x y z
N MET A 1 -12.17 38.26 -15.88
CA MET A 1 -11.03 37.55 -16.51
C MET A 1 -10.62 36.44 -15.57
N ALA A 2 -10.81 35.18 -15.96
CA ALA A 2 -10.56 34.03 -15.09
C ALA A 2 -9.06 33.68 -15.09
N HIS A 3 -8.42 33.67 -13.92
CA HIS A 3 -7.06 33.17 -13.77
C HIS A 3 -7.08 31.64 -13.86
N THR A 4 -6.56 31.09 -14.97
CA THR A 4 -6.29 29.65 -15.10
C THR A 4 -5.03 29.32 -14.29
N GLY A 5 -5.21 28.86 -13.06
CA GLY A 5 -4.11 28.39 -12.22
C GLY A 5 -3.45 27.15 -12.85
N MET A 6 -2.21 27.29 -13.33
CA MET A 6 -1.42 26.18 -13.84
C MET A 6 -1.03 25.26 -12.66
N VAL A 7 -1.65 24.09 -12.56
CA VAL A 7 -1.30 23.11 -11.50
C VAL A 7 0.01 22.41 -11.89
N TYR A 8 1.09 22.72 -11.18
CA TYR A 8 2.37 22.02 -11.36
C TYR A 8 2.24 20.56 -10.92
N LYS A 9 2.38 19.62 -11.87
CA LYS A 9 2.43 18.18 -11.57
C LYS A 9 3.76 17.86 -10.87
N TYR A 10 3.71 17.61 -9.56
CA TYR A 10 4.86 17.20 -8.78
C TYR A 10 5.40 15.85 -9.27
N LYS A 11 6.68 15.81 -9.68
CA LYS A 11 7.41 14.56 -9.95
C LYS A 11 8.28 14.23 -8.74
N LYS A 12 8.02 13.10 -8.10
CA LYS A 12 8.79 12.62 -6.94
C LYS A 12 10.23 12.34 -7.39
N LYS A 13 11.22 12.84 -6.64
CA LYS A 13 12.65 12.71 -6.98
C LYS A 13 13.25 11.33 -6.64
N THR A 14 12.49 10.46 -5.97
CA THR A 14 13.00 9.21 -5.42
C THR A 14 12.00 8.08 -5.57
N THR A 15 12.53 6.88 -5.77
CA THR A 15 11.80 5.62 -5.73
C THR A 15 11.59 5.11 -4.31
N ARG A 16 11.96 5.86 -3.25
CA ARG A 16 11.60 5.46 -1.87
C ARG A 16 10.09 5.21 -1.78
N GLN A 17 9.73 4.00 -1.31
CA GLN A 17 8.37 3.42 -1.32
C GLN A 17 7.88 2.92 -2.69
N THR A 18 8.74 2.51 -3.63
CA THR A 18 8.35 1.71 -4.79
C THR A 18 8.00 0.29 -4.36
N TRP A 19 6.86 0.14 -3.70
CA TRP A 19 6.08 -1.09 -3.73
C TRP A 19 4.76 -0.73 -4.40
N SER A 20 4.31 -1.57 -5.33
CA SER A 20 2.99 -1.36 -5.93
C SER A 20 1.90 -1.61 -4.89
N ALA A 21 0.75 -0.96 -5.06
CA ALA A 21 -0.43 -1.25 -4.24
C ALA A 21 -0.80 -2.74 -4.33
N GLU A 22 -0.67 -3.33 -5.52
CA GLU A 22 -0.85 -4.76 -5.79
C GLU A 22 0.05 -5.63 -4.91
N ASN A 23 1.37 -5.34 -4.86
CA ASN A 23 2.30 -6.11 -4.03
C ASN A 23 1.95 -6.06 -2.53
N MET A 24 1.50 -4.89 -2.04
CA MET A 24 1.07 -4.75 -0.65
C MET A 24 -0.20 -5.55 -0.36
N GLN A 25 -1.15 -5.56 -1.31
CA GLN A 25 -2.39 -6.31 -1.19
C GLN A 25 -2.15 -7.81 -1.23
N GLU A 26 -1.33 -8.30 -2.15
CA GLU A 26 -0.98 -9.72 -2.22
C GLU A 26 -0.22 -10.19 -0.97
N ALA A 27 0.70 -9.37 -0.45
CA ALA A 27 1.39 -9.66 0.81
C ALA A 27 0.44 -9.72 2.01
N ALA A 28 -0.51 -8.78 2.09
CA ALA A 28 -1.50 -8.76 3.17
C ALA A 28 -2.43 -9.96 3.10
N ASN A 29 -2.90 -10.32 1.90
CA ASN A 29 -3.71 -11.52 1.69
C ASN A 29 -2.95 -12.78 2.09
N ALA A 30 -1.67 -12.90 1.70
CA ALA A 30 -0.86 -14.07 2.02
C ALA A 30 -0.71 -14.30 3.54
N ASP A 31 -0.59 -13.21 4.31
CA ASP A 31 -0.53 -13.20 5.78
C ASP A 31 -1.91 -13.50 6.42
N ILE A 32 -2.98 -12.87 5.93
CA ILE A 32 -4.36 -13.06 6.42
C ILE A 32 -4.85 -14.49 6.18
N PHE A 33 -4.64 -15.02 4.97
CA PHE A 33 -5.00 -16.41 4.62
C PHE A 33 -4.05 -17.45 5.23
N LYS A 34 -3.09 -17.02 6.07
CA LYS A 34 -2.08 -17.86 6.74
C LYS A 34 -1.27 -18.76 5.79
N THR A 35 -1.12 -18.35 4.53
CA THR A 35 -0.32 -19.07 3.54
C THR A 35 1.17 -18.91 3.79
N CYS A 36 1.59 -17.76 4.29
CA CYS A 36 2.93 -17.51 4.80
C CYS A 36 2.88 -16.43 5.89
N GLY A 37 3.83 -16.46 6.83
CA GLY A 37 3.90 -15.44 7.88
C GLY A 37 4.41 -14.10 7.36
N THR A 38 4.10 -13.03 8.08
CA THR A 38 4.44 -11.64 7.76
C THR A 38 5.88 -11.41 7.27
N PRO A 39 6.95 -11.93 7.90
CA PRO A 39 8.31 -11.75 7.40
C PRO A 39 8.55 -12.46 6.05
N ALA A 40 7.93 -13.62 5.82
CA ALA A 40 8.05 -14.35 4.56
C ALA A 40 7.27 -13.65 3.43
N ALA A 41 6.08 -13.12 3.72
CA ALA A 41 5.29 -12.32 2.79
C ALA A 41 6.03 -11.02 2.39
N ALA A 42 6.63 -10.34 3.36
CA ALA A 42 7.38 -9.10 3.13
C ALA A 42 8.51 -9.29 2.11
N VAL A 43 9.31 -10.34 2.29
CA VAL A 43 10.40 -10.67 1.35
C VAL A 43 9.86 -11.07 -0.02
N ARG A 44 8.82 -11.91 -0.07
CA ARG A 44 8.26 -12.45 -1.32
C ARG A 44 7.71 -11.36 -2.24
N TYR A 45 7.04 -10.35 -1.67
CA TYR A 45 6.40 -9.27 -2.42
C TYR A 45 7.20 -7.97 -2.44
N ASN A 46 8.44 -8.01 -1.92
CA ASN A 46 9.35 -6.87 -1.83
C ASN A 46 8.70 -5.65 -1.14
N VAL A 47 7.97 -5.91 -0.05
CA VAL A 47 7.35 -4.88 0.78
C VAL A 47 8.05 -4.81 2.15
N PRO A 48 8.20 -3.63 2.76
CA PRO A 48 8.78 -3.55 4.09
C PRO A 48 7.89 -4.24 5.12
N GLN A 49 8.47 -5.09 5.96
CA GLN A 49 7.73 -5.86 6.96
C GLN A 49 6.92 -4.97 7.91
N THR A 50 7.52 -3.90 8.43
CA THR A 50 6.83 -2.97 9.35
C THR A 50 5.64 -2.27 8.68
N THR A 51 5.75 -1.98 7.38
CA THR A 51 4.65 -1.42 6.59
C THR A 51 3.54 -2.44 6.39
N LEU A 52 3.89 -3.70 6.11
CA LEU A 52 2.92 -4.79 5.97
C LEU A 52 2.17 -5.04 7.29
N GLU A 53 2.87 -5.09 8.42
CA GLU A 53 2.26 -5.23 9.75
C GLU A 53 1.28 -4.09 10.06
N HIS A 54 1.67 -2.85 9.76
CA HIS A 54 0.80 -1.70 9.92
C HIS A 54 -0.43 -1.77 8.99
N TYR A 55 -0.23 -2.20 7.74
CA TYR A 55 -1.31 -2.37 6.76
C TYR A 55 -2.33 -3.43 7.23
N VAL A 56 -1.86 -4.62 7.62
CA VAL A 56 -2.72 -5.71 8.12
C VAL A 56 -3.45 -5.32 9.42
N LYS A 57 -2.80 -4.59 10.33
CA LYS A 57 -3.47 -4.06 11.53
C LYS A 57 -4.59 -3.09 11.17
N LYS A 58 -4.32 -2.15 10.25
CA LYS A 58 -5.31 -1.17 9.78
C LYS A 58 -6.51 -1.86 9.14
N THR A 59 -6.30 -2.87 8.29
CA THR A 59 -7.39 -3.61 7.64
C THR A 59 -8.25 -4.41 8.62
N ASN A 60 -7.67 -4.93 9.70
CA ASN A 60 -8.42 -5.67 10.73
C ASN A 60 -9.22 -4.77 11.69
N THR A 61 -8.76 -3.54 11.94
CA THR A 61 -9.42 -2.61 12.87
C THR A 61 -10.62 -1.86 12.29
N ASN A 62 -10.77 -1.82 10.96
CA ASN A 62 -11.87 -1.11 10.32
C ASN A 62 -12.49 -1.93 9.17
N PRO A 63 -13.50 -2.78 9.44
CA PRO A 63 -14.16 -3.55 8.40
C PRO A 63 -14.98 -2.71 7.40
N HIS A 64 -15.15 -1.39 7.63
CA HIS A 64 -15.95 -0.49 6.78
C HIS A 64 -15.14 0.37 5.78
N SER A 65 -13.84 0.13 5.60
CA SER A 65 -13.01 0.89 4.64
C SER A 65 -12.64 0.10 3.37
N ASN A 66 -13.49 -0.83 2.92
CA ASN A 66 -13.25 -1.60 1.68
C ASN A 66 -13.78 -0.92 0.40
N GLU A 67 -14.15 0.37 0.46
CA GLU A 67 -14.49 1.16 -0.73
C GLU A 67 -13.50 2.33 -0.85
N ASN A 68 -12.89 2.45 -2.04
CA ASN A 68 -11.96 3.51 -2.46
C ASN A 68 -10.52 3.50 -1.90
N TRP A 69 -9.67 2.68 -2.53
CA TRP A 69 -8.29 3.07 -2.87
C TRP A 69 -7.94 2.59 -4.29
N VAL A 70 -8.78 2.95 -5.27
CA VAL A 70 -8.42 2.98 -6.69
C VAL A 70 -8.54 4.44 -7.10
N GLN A 71 -7.40 5.07 -7.39
CA GLN A 71 -7.30 6.24 -8.26
C GLN A 71 -6.41 5.88 -9.43
#